data_AF-A0A8X6UEW9-F1
#
_entry.id   AF-A0A8X6UEW9-F1
#
_cell.length_a   1.000
_cell.length_b   1.000
_cell.length_c   1.000
_cell.angle_alpha   90.00
_cell.angle_beta   90.00
_cell.angle_gamma   90.00
#
_symmetry.space_group_name_H-M   'P 1'
#
loop_
_entity.id
_entity.type
_entity.pdbx_description
1 polymer ?
#
loop_
_entity_poly.entity_id
_entity_poly.type
_entity_poly.pdbx_seq_one_letter_code
_entity_poly.pdbx_strand_id
1 'polypeptide(L)'
;WEALASKLQKNFQEIPMKIENFKIHRATFISRSNPTKFFVSIFDSSGRFEITEGKSLVASGNIYEGKNLDFRKIPEFVNSDMFLSREEVYNELKKSGYEYGPCFQNLIKINIEGTSGLVQWCNQWIPFLDSLFIFFGLVTNVEGLYLPTGLLSFKIDPSILKNIILASSTSNIKKQSNTTHSVPVIYDKYTRKCSSVGVEISNLNVNMVSHKEKSNTPILEEYRFVPYFTECVLKGDSSLQLEKYCYASNDVINRIGITLRKNVNKFKLPCHNQLELNMEQYMNETNENRQILNVLFSLITNSHFKKDKVKEVFETYSRFAGKDMLNNVLVSEDSLIFLTQVIQENTFRKLNVLEISGNFPCVIISMTDILKKYFQLSFNKSSIITSKSSDIDKDILAERNIQVLPQGSLTDIAKGKMQDMAISSFMCGPLSELQDLIQTLTSVVKSNGFILLFYKERANPAELFLSTMCGEELQVHSEAVLKGVLQERNLIILSKISDPFGGSLYLLRSPSNASHQTIIHVTEPDYVWVDKVKKEVFEKKSDSVWLVSQDD
;
A
#
# COMPACT_ATOMS: atom_id res chain seq x y z
N TRP A 1 41.20 -18.68 -0.07
CA TRP A 1 41.72 -20.05 0.11
C TRP A 1 41.99 -20.72 -1.23
N GLU A 2 40.97 -20.92 -2.08
CA GLU A 2 41.12 -21.54 -3.40
C GLU A 2 42.19 -20.88 -4.27
N ALA A 3 42.28 -19.55 -4.29
CA ALA A 3 43.33 -18.84 -5.01
C ALA A 3 44.75 -19.18 -4.53
N LEU A 4 44.96 -19.34 -3.21
CA LEU A 4 46.24 -19.80 -2.67
C LEU A 4 46.52 -21.25 -3.09
N ALA A 5 45.50 -22.10 -3.04
CA ALA A 5 45.63 -23.51 -3.44
C ALA A 5 45.98 -23.66 -4.92
N SER A 6 45.32 -22.90 -5.79
CA SER A 6 45.61 -22.83 -7.23
C SER A 6 47.04 -22.36 -7.47
N LYS A 7 47.52 -21.37 -6.73
CA LYS A 7 48.91 -20.88 -6.81
C LYS A 7 49.92 -21.94 -6.39
N LEU A 8 49.60 -22.73 -5.38
CA LEU A 8 50.42 -23.85 -4.90
C LEU A 8 50.23 -25.14 -5.72
N GLN A 9 49.37 -25.14 -6.75
CA GLN A 9 49.02 -26.31 -7.58
C GLN A 9 48.53 -27.51 -6.76
N LYS A 10 47.78 -27.25 -5.69
CA LYS A 10 47.22 -28.26 -4.78
C LYS A 10 45.70 -28.09 -4.67
N ASN A 11 45.01 -29.14 -4.23
CA ASN A 11 43.59 -29.03 -3.91
C ASN A 11 43.40 -28.25 -2.60
N PHE A 12 42.52 -27.24 -2.59
CA PHE A 12 42.29 -26.44 -1.37
C PHE A 12 41.86 -27.30 -0.18
N GLN A 13 41.10 -28.38 -0.42
CA GLN A 13 40.66 -29.31 0.61
C GLN A 13 41.78 -30.17 1.23
N GLU A 14 43.02 -30.00 0.81
CA GLU A 14 44.20 -30.70 1.34
C GLU A 14 45.24 -29.72 1.90
N ILE A 15 44.97 -28.42 1.81
CA ILE A 15 45.91 -27.38 2.23
C ILE A 15 45.43 -26.78 3.53
N PRO A 16 46.11 -27.07 4.66
CA PRO A 16 45.95 -26.27 5.86
C PRO A 16 46.38 -24.83 5.58
N MET A 17 45.68 -23.87 6.17
CA MET A 17 45.92 -22.46 5.92
C MET A 17 45.70 -21.59 7.15
N LYS A 18 46.42 -20.46 7.18
CA LYS A 18 46.25 -19.42 8.19
C LYS A 18 46.00 -18.08 7.50
N ILE A 19 44.96 -17.38 7.91
CA ILE A 19 44.73 -15.97 7.60
C ILE A 19 45.03 -15.14 8.84
N GLU A 20 45.63 -13.97 8.61
CA GLU A 20 45.86 -12.96 9.63
C GLU A 20 45.39 -11.59 9.15
N ASN A 21 44.94 -10.75 10.10
CA ASN A 21 44.53 -9.36 9.87
C ASN A 21 43.51 -9.22 8.73
N PHE A 22 42.53 -10.11 8.69
CA PHE A 22 41.49 -10.08 7.68
C PHE A 22 40.55 -8.90 7.92
N LYS A 23 40.23 -8.16 6.87
CA LYS A 23 39.29 -7.04 6.89
C LYS A 23 38.34 -7.14 5.72
N ILE A 24 37.07 -6.89 6.00
CA ILE A 24 36.00 -6.73 5.03
C ILE A 24 35.72 -5.23 4.96
N HIS A 25 36.01 -4.63 3.81
CA HIS A 25 35.86 -3.18 3.59
C HIS A 25 34.42 -2.83 3.22
N ARG A 26 33.71 -3.74 2.56
CA ARG A 26 32.29 -3.60 2.22
C ARG A 26 31.62 -4.95 1.98
N ALA A 27 30.30 -4.98 2.15
CA ALA A 27 29.47 -6.08 1.66
C ALA A 27 29.33 -6.04 0.13
N THR A 28 29.07 -7.19 -0.48
CA THR A 28 28.76 -7.31 -1.91
C THR A 28 27.36 -7.89 -2.08
N PHE A 29 26.49 -7.17 -2.78
CA PHE A 29 25.14 -7.64 -3.11
C PHE A 29 25.19 -8.50 -4.37
N ILE A 30 24.69 -9.74 -4.26
CA ILE A 30 24.65 -10.68 -5.38
C ILE A 30 23.26 -10.63 -6.01
N SER A 31 23.18 -10.34 -7.30
CA SER A 31 21.93 -10.39 -8.08
C SER A 31 21.81 -11.72 -8.83
N ARG A 32 20.59 -12.20 -9.03
CA ARG A 32 20.33 -13.36 -9.92
C ARG A 32 20.53 -13.03 -11.40
N SER A 33 20.34 -11.76 -11.79
CA SER A 33 20.39 -11.34 -13.20
C SER A 33 21.81 -11.17 -13.72
N ASN A 34 22.76 -10.80 -12.86
CA ASN A 34 24.12 -10.42 -13.26
C ASN A 34 25.15 -11.19 -12.44
N PRO A 35 26.06 -11.96 -13.07
CA PRO A 35 27.10 -12.68 -12.34
C PRO A 35 28.13 -11.72 -11.75
N THR A 36 28.33 -11.78 -10.43
CA THR A 36 29.36 -11.03 -9.72
C THR A 36 30.73 -11.69 -9.90
N LYS A 37 31.75 -10.92 -10.31
CA LYS A 37 33.12 -11.41 -10.50
C LYS A 37 34.07 -10.79 -9.47
N PHE A 38 34.77 -11.64 -8.75
CA PHE A 38 35.84 -11.24 -7.84
C PHE A 38 37.21 -11.50 -8.45
N PHE A 39 38.14 -10.56 -8.27
CA PHE A 39 39.55 -10.71 -8.59
C PHE A 39 40.34 -10.85 -7.29
N VAL A 40 41.20 -11.86 -7.21
CA VAL A 40 41.99 -12.16 -6.02
C VAL A 40 43.46 -12.04 -6.38
N SER A 41 44.16 -11.13 -5.71
CA SER A 41 45.60 -10.91 -5.87
C SER A 41 46.32 -11.34 -4.60
N ILE A 42 47.40 -12.11 -4.72
CA ILE A 42 48.22 -12.58 -3.58
C ILE A 42 49.69 -12.22 -3.84
N PHE A 43 50.29 -11.39 -2.98
CA PHE A 43 51.68 -10.95 -3.06
C PHE A 43 52.65 -12.00 -2.48
N ASP A 44 53.61 -12.46 -3.29
CA ASP A 44 54.50 -13.59 -2.98
C ASP A 44 55.33 -13.40 -1.71
N SER A 45 55.92 -12.23 -1.53
CA SER A 45 56.90 -11.99 -0.45
C SER A 45 56.26 -11.79 0.93
N SER A 46 55.04 -11.25 0.99
CA SER A 46 54.37 -10.88 2.24
C SER A 46 53.21 -11.80 2.61
N GLY A 47 52.68 -12.57 1.65
CA GLY A 47 51.42 -13.29 1.80
C GLY A 47 50.19 -12.39 1.84
N ARG A 48 50.35 -11.07 1.64
CA ARG A 48 49.22 -10.14 1.59
C ARG A 48 48.32 -10.48 0.41
N PHE A 49 47.01 -10.42 0.63
CA PHE A 49 46.02 -10.59 -0.42
C PHE A 49 44.99 -9.48 -0.43
N GLU A 50 44.44 -9.24 -1.61
CA GLU A 50 43.35 -8.30 -1.84
C GLU A 50 42.29 -8.95 -2.75
N ILE A 51 41.03 -8.75 -2.41
CA ILE A 51 39.87 -9.18 -3.17
C ILE A 51 39.15 -7.94 -3.66
N THR A 52 38.99 -7.81 -4.97
CA THR A 52 38.27 -6.70 -5.60
C THR A 52 37.09 -7.19 -6.42
N GLU A 53 36.07 -6.36 -6.55
CA GLU A 53 34.97 -6.52 -7.51
C GLU A 53 35.01 -5.29 -8.42
N GLY A 54 35.31 -5.52 -9.70
CA GLY A 54 35.66 -4.44 -10.63
C GLY A 54 36.90 -3.67 -10.14
N LYS A 55 36.71 -2.38 -9.81
CA LYS A 55 37.79 -1.51 -9.30
C LYS A 55 37.73 -1.29 -7.78
N SER A 56 36.76 -1.88 -7.09
CA SER A 56 36.51 -1.59 -5.68
C SER A 56 37.03 -2.73 -4.79
N LEU A 57 37.79 -2.37 -3.75
CA LEU A 57 38.30 -3.29 -2.74
C LEU A 57 37.15 -3.82 -1.86
N VAL A 58 37.07 -5.14 -1.73
CA VAL A 58 36.04 -5.85 -0.96
C VAL A 58 36.63 -6.37 0.34
N ALA A 59 37.76 -7.07 0.26
CA ALA A 59 38.41 -7.65 1.42
C ALA A 59 39.93 -7.68 1.25
N SER A 60 40.65 -7.72 2.37
CA SER A 60 42.12 -7.81 2.41
C SER A 60 42.59 -8.56 3.62
N GLY A 61 43.81 -9.09 3.59
CA GLY A 61 44.47 -9.68 4.75
C GLY A 61 45.80 -10.29 4.36
N ASN A 62 46.33 -11.15 5.21
CA ASN A 62 47.49 -11.99 4.89
C ASN A 62 47.08 -13.45 4.92
N ILE A 63 47.56 -14.25 3.96
CA ILE A 63 47.25 -15.66 3.83
C ILE A 63 48.53 -16.48 3.67
N TYR A 64 48.63 -17.57 4.42
CA TYR A 64 49.79 -18.46 4.48
C TYR A 64 49.37 -19.93 4.39
N GLU A 65 50.22 -20.77 3.81
CA GLU A 65 50.12 -22.23 3.96
C GLU A 65 50.43 -22.59 5.42
N GLY A 66 49.54 -23.34 6.05
CA GLY A 66 49.62 -23.69 7.46
C GLY A 66 50.57 -24.85 7.69
N LYS A 67 51.81 -24.57 8.11
CA LYS A 67 52.75 -25.61 8.54
C LYS A 67 52.61 -25.82 10.05
N ASN A 68 52.30 -27.04 10.48
CA ASN A 68 52.16 -27.42 11.90
C ASN A 68 51.22 -26.49 12.68
N LEU A 69 50.00 -26.29 12.18
CA LEU A 69 49.00 -25.48 12.88
C LEU A 69 48.57 -26.18 14.17
N ASP A 70 48.68 -25.47 15.28
CA ASP A 70 48.12 -25.92 16.56
C ASP A 70 46.66 -25.47 16.70
N PHE A 71 45.80 -26.42 17.08
CA PHE A 71 44.37 -26.24 17.29
C PHE A 71 44.00 -26.62 18.71
N ARG A 72 43.14 -25.82 19.33
CA ARG A 72 42.57 -26.15 20.64
C ARG A 72 41.84 -27.49 20.57
N LYS A 73 42.09 -28.37 21.56
CA LYS A 73 41.29 -29.58 21.76
C LYS A 73 39.86 -29.19 22.13
N ILE A 74 38.90 -29.71 21.39
CA ILE A 74 37.48 -29.44 21.60
C ILE A 74 36.93 -30.57 22.46
N PRO A 75 36.36 -30.26 23.64
CA PRO A 75 35.73 -31.28 24.45
C PRO A 75 34.52 -31.88 23.70
N GLU A 76 34.17 -33.12 24.03
CA GLU A 76 32.92 -33.70 23.55
C GLU A 76 31.74 -32.84 24.01
N PHE A 77 30.76 -32.67 23.13
CA PHE A 77 29.56 -31.91 23.45
C PHE A 77 28.76 -32.67 24.51
N VAL A 78 28.70 -32.13 25.72
CA VAL A 78 27.88 -32.68 26.80
C VAL A 78 26.48 -32.08 26.69
N ASN A 79 25.49 -32.94 26.47
CA ASN A 79 24.09 -32.55 26.40
C ASN A 79 23.58 -32.26 27.83
N SER A 80 23.67 -31.01 28.29
CA SER A 80 22.86 -30.49 29.40
C SER A 80 21.41 -30.22 28.97
N ASP A 81 20.50 -29.98 29.92
CA ASP A 81 19.07 -29.80 29.59
C ASP A 81 18.72 -28.39 29.04
N MET A 82 19.68 -27.46 28.94
CA MET A 82 19.43 -26.05 28.60
C MET A 82 20.14 -25.61 27.30
N PHE A 83 19.49 -25.87 26.17
CA PHE A 83 19.94 -25.46 24.83
C PHE A 83 18.80 -24.83 24.02
N LEU A 84 19.15 -23.90 23.14
CA LEU A 84 18.29 -23.44 22.06
C LEU A 84 18.43 -24.37 20.86
N SER A 85 17.30 -24.75 20.28
CA SER A 85 17.20 -25.48 19.03
C SER A 85 17.53 -24.59 17.83
N ARG A 86 17.79 -25.23 16.68
CA ARG A 86 17.93 -24.55 15.38
C ARG A 86 16.82 -23.53 15.14
N GLU A 87 15.56 -23.94 15.30
CA GLU A 87 14.41 -23.11 14.99
C GLU A 87 14.38 -21.85 15.87
N GLU A 88 14.63 -22.00 17.16
CA GLU A 88 14.69 -20.88 18.11
C GLU A 88 15.81 -19.91 17.77
N VAL A 89 17.02 -20.42 17.48
CA VAL A 89 18.17 -19.60 17.10
C VAL A 89 17.89 -18.79 15.84
N TYR A 90 17.41 -19.44 14.77
CA TYR A 90 17.17 -18.74 13.50
C TYR A 90 15.92 -17.86 13.53
N ASN A 91 14.93 -18.16 14.37
CA ASN A 91 13.81 -17.24 14.62
C ASN A 91 14.28 -15.97 15.32
N GLU A 92 15.19 -16.09 16.29
CA GLU A 92 15.76 -14.92 16.98
C GLU A 92 16.61 -14.08 16.02
N LEU A 93 17.48 -14.72 15.23
CA LEU A 93 18.24 -14.05 14.17
C LEU A 93 17.30 -13.35 13.16
N LYS A 94 16.17 -13.97 12.81
CA LYS A 94 15.19 -13.35 11.90
C LYS A 94 14.56 -12.08 12.48
N LYS A 95 14.28 -12.03 13.79
CA LYS A 95 13.82 -10.80 14.47
C LYS A 95 14.86 -9.69 14.39
N SER A 96 16.15 -10.04 14.52
CA SER A 96 17.27 -9.12 14.36
C SER A 96 17.59 -8.76 12.89
N GLY A 97 16.81 -9.25 11.92
CA GLY A 97 16.92 -8.90 10.50
C GLY A 97 17.72 -9.88 9.64
N TYR A 98 18.19 -11.01 10.16
CA TYR A 98 18.87 -12.03 9.37
C TYR A 98 17.87 -12.96 8.67
N GLU A 99 17.83 -12.91 7.34
CA GLU A 99 16.97 -13.77 6.53
C GLU A 99 17.73 -14.99 5.98
N TYR A 100 18.30 -15.83 6.86
CA TYR A 100 19.06 -17.02 6.45
C TYR A 100 18.16 -18.07 5.78
N GLY A 101 18.52 -18.49 4.55
CA GLY A 101 17.85 -19.58 3.84
C GLY A 101 18.30 -20.98 4.31
N PRO A 102 17.61 -22.05 3.90
CA PRO A 102 17.82 -23.40 4.45
C PRO A 102 19.26 -23.91 4.40
N CYS A 103 20.02 -23.60 3.33
CA CYS A 103 21.42 -24.04 3.19
C CYS A 103 22.39 -23.40 4.20
N PHE A 104 22.03 -22.27 4.80
CA PHE A 104 22.84 -21.54 5.79
C PHE A 104 22.35 -21.76 7.23
N GLN A 105 21.30 -22.56 7.43
CA GLN A 105 20.75 -22.86 8.75
C GLN A 105 21.42 -24.07 9.43
N ASN A 106 22.76 -24.10 9.45
CA ASN A 106 23.51 -25.28 9.92
C ASN A 106 23.80 -25.30 11.42
N LEU A 107 23.56 -24.22 12.18
CA LEU A 107 23.68 -24.24 13.64
C LEU A 107 22.51 -25.08 14.22
N ILE A 108 22.84 -26.22 14.83
CA ILE A 108 21.85 -27.22 15.28
C ILE A 108 21.35 -26.87 16.68
N LYS A 109 22.29 -26.60 17.59
CA LYS A 109 22.03 -26.27 18.99
C LYS A 109 23.10 -25.34 19.55
N ILE A 110 22.71 -24.50 20.49
CA ILE A 110 23.61 -23.65 21.28
C ILE A 110 23.16 -23.61 22.73
N ASN A 111 24.09 -23.62 23.67
CA ASN A 111 23.72 -23.45 25.09
C ASN A 111 23.27 -22.01 25.33
N ILE A 112 22.55 -21.79 26.44
CA ILE A 112 22.04 -20.47 26.79
C ILE A 112 23.18 -19.43 26.90
N GLU A 113 24.36 -19.84 27.36
CA GLU A 113 25.51 -18.94 27.51
C GLU A 113 26.24 -18.63 26.18
N GLY A 114 25.90 -19.28 25.08
CA GLY A 114 26.55 -19.07 23.79
C GLY A 114 28.02 -19.54 23.71
N THR A 115 28.44 -20.43 24.61
CA THR A 115 29.82 -20.91 24.75
C THR A 115 30.06 -22.30 24.14
N SER A 116 29.01 -23.09 23.95
CA SER A 116 29.09 -24.44 23.36
C SER A 116 27.89 -24.71 22.45
N GLY A 117 28.12 -25.45 21.37
CA GLY A 117 27.06 -25.79 20.44
C GLY A 117 27.44 -26.90 19.47
N LEU A 118 26.50 -27.19 18.57
CA LEU A 118 26.64 -28.18 17.51
C LEU A 118 26.34 -27.53 16.17
N VAL A 119 27.24 -27.70 15.20
CA VAL A 119 27.07 -27.22 13.83
C VAL A 119 27.03 -28.41 12.87
N GLN A 120 26.12 -28.36 11.91
CA GLN A 120 25.99 -29.36 10.86
C GLN A 120 27.01 -29.11 9.75
N TRP A 121 27.75 -30.15 9.40
CA TRP A 121 28.59 -30.21 8.21
C TRP A 121 27.83 -30.88 7.06
N CYS A 122 27.67 -30.14 5.96
CA CYS A 122 26.95 -30.55 4.75
C CYS A 122 27.86 -30.61 3.52
N ASN A 123 29.15 -30.96 3.68
CA ASN A 123 30.16 -30.94 2.62
C ASN A 123 30.35 -29.58 1.93
N GLN A 124 29.98 -28.48 2.61
CA GLN A 124 30.12 -27.12 2.11
C GLN A 124 30.82 -26.25 3.16
N TRP A 125 32.00 -25.74 2.80
CA TRP A 125 32.80 -24.89 3.69
C TRP A 125 32.13 -23.55 3.96
N ILE A 126 31.53 -22.90 2.95
CA ILE A 126 30.99 -21.55 3.10
C ILE A 126 29.88 -21.50 4.17
N PRO A 127 28.81 -22.33 4.11
CA PRO A 127 27.75 -22.29 5.13
C PRO A 127 28.21 -22.79 6.50
N PHE A 128 29.20 -23.70 6.54
CA PHE A 128 29.79 -24.15 7.78
C PHE A 128 30.55 -23.02 8.49
N LEU A 129 31.42 -22.32 7.77
CA LEU A 129 32.18 -21.19 8.29
C LEU A 129 31.26 -20.02 8.67
N ASP A 130 30.21 -19.76 7.89
CA ASP A 130 29.21 -18.75 8.21
C ASP A 130 28.49 -19.08 9.54
N SER A 131 28.14 -20.35 9.77
CA SER A 131 27.55 -20.77 11.05
C SER A 131 28.49 -20.57 12.24
N LEU A 132 29.81 -20.70 12.04
CA LEU A 132 30.79 -20.37 13.08
C LEU A 132 30.91 -18.86 13.33
N PHE A 133 30.70 -18.01 12.32
CA PHE A 133 30.62 -16.57 12.52
C PHE A 133 29.35 -16.15 13.25
N ILE A 134 28.20 -16.76 12.91
CA ILE A 134 26.94 -16.59 13.65
C ILE A 134 27.16 -16.97 15.12
N PHE A 135 27.75 -18.14 15.37
CA PHE A 135 28.05 -18.63 16.72
C PHE A 135 29.01 -17.70 17.48
N PHE A 136 30.06 -17.18 16.84
CA PHE A 136 31.05 -16.30 17.46
C PHE A 136 30.46 -14.94 17.87
N GLY A 137 29.66 -14.31 17.01
CA GLY A 137 29.38 -12.87 17.10
C GLY A 137 27.93 -12.47 17.31
N LEU A 138 26.96 -13.35 17.03
CA LEU A 138 25.55 -12.97 16.94
C LEU A 138 24.68 -13.50 18.08
N VAL A 139 25.04 -14.62 18.70
CA VAL A 139 24.30 -15.11 19.88
C VAL A 139 24.68 -14.33 21.15
N THR A 140 25.79 -13.59 21.12
CA THR A 140 26.28 -12.79 22.26
C THR A 140 25.81 -11.33 22.25
N ASN A 141 25.23 -10.83 21.14
CA ASN A 141 24.76 -9.46 20.99
C ASN A 141 23.25 -9.44 20.69
N VAL A 142 22.45 -9.00 21.66
CA VAL A 142 21.00 -9.27 21.69
C VAL A 142 20.18 -8.26 20.88
N GLU A 143 20.74 -7.11 20.52
CA GLU A 143 19.97 -6.03 19.89
C GLU A 143 20.60 -5.53 18.58
N GLY A 144 19.95 -5.86 17.45
CA GLY A 144 20.26 -5.30 16.13
C GLY A 144 20.98 -6.24 15.16
N LEU A 145 21.13 -5.78 13.92
CA LEU A 145 21.79 -6.49 12.83
C LEU A 145 23.28 -6.17 12.82
N TYR A 146 24.13 -7.17 13.03
CA TYR A 146 25.59 -7.06 12.99
C TYR A 146 26.21 -7.80 11.79
N LEU A 147 27.19 -7.19 11.13
CA LEU A 147 27.95 -7.84 10.07
C LEU A 147 29.43 -7.96 10.45
N PRO A 148 30.10 -9.08 10.13
CA PRO A 148 31.55 -9.21 10.26
C PRO A 148 32.29 -8.14 9.45
N THR A 149 33.26 -7.49 10.08
CA THR A 149 34.14 -6.48 9.44
C THR A 149 35.60 -6.88 9.42
N GLY A 150 35.98 -7.90 10.19
CA GLY A 150 37.32 -8.44 10.16
C GLY A 150 37.58 -9.48 11.23
N LEU A 151 38.73 -10.13 11.17
CA LEU A 151 39.21 -11.03 12.21
C LEU A 151 40.74 -10.94 12.35
N LEU A 152 41.25 -11.23 13.55
CA LEU A 152 42.69 -11.19 13.80
C LEU A 152 43.40 -12.39 13.20
N SER A 153 42.88 -13.60 13.46
CA SER A 153 43.46 -14.83 12.94
C SER A 153 42.41 -15.88 12.67
N PHE A 154 42.59 -16.63 11.59
CA PHE A 154 41.71 -17.70 11.18
C PHE A 154 42.52 -18.86 10.64
N LYS A 155 42.37 -20.04 11.25
CA LYS A 155 43.09 -21.27 10.89
C LYS A 155 42.11 -22.30 10.37
N ILE A 156 42.47 -22.98 9.30
CA ILE A 156 41.75 -24.15 8.78
C ILE A 156 42.74 -25.28 8.54
N ASP A 157 42.42 -26.48 8.99
CA ASP A 157 43.06 -27.72 8.56
C ASP A 157 41.98 -28.74 8.16
N PRO A 158 41.79 -28.96 6.84
CA PRO A 158 40.78 -29.88 6.33
C PRO A 158 41.00 -31.33 6.75
N SER A 159 42.27 -31.72 7.01
CA SER A 159 42.67 -33.08 7.35
C SER A 159 42.00 -33.53 8.66
N ILE A 160 41.94 -32.62 9.63
CA ILE A 160 41.35 -32.87 10.95
C ILE A 160 39.84 -33.15 10.81
N LEU A 161 39.15 -32.33 10.03
CA LEU A 161 37.71 -32.52 9.76
C LEU A 161 37.45 -33.81 9.00
N LYS A 162 38.23 -34.11 7.95
CA LYS A 162 38.15 -35.37 7.20
C LYS A 162 38.34 -36.59 8.10
N ASN A 163 39.33 -36.58 8.98
CA ASN A 163 39.61 -37.70 9.88
C ASN A 163 38.45 -37.96 10.86
N ILE A 164 37.83 -36.91 11.38
CA ILE A 164 36.66 -37.04 12.29
C ILE A 164 35.42 -37.53 11.54
N ILE A 165 35.21 -37.08 10.30
CA ILE A 165 34.12 -37.59 9.43
C ILE A 165 34.34 -39.07 9.10
N LEU A 166 35.57 -39.48 8.77
CA LEU A 166 35.90 -40.87 8.49
C LEU A 166 35.73 -41.76 9.73
N ALA A 167 36.20 -41.31 10.90
CA ALA A 167 36.07 -42.04 12.15
C ALA A 167 34.60 -42.22 12.60
N SER A 168 33.74 -41.23 12.35
CA SER A 168 32.30 -41.32 12.62
C SER A 168 31.52 -42.17 11.62
N SER A 169 32.08 -42.43 10.43
CA SER A 169 31.46 -43.26 9.38
C SER A 169 31.70 -44.77 9.58
N THR A 170 32.65 -45.14 10.45
CA THR A 170 33.00 -46.53 10.77
C THR A 170 32.09 -47.20 11.81
N SER A 171 31.24 -46.45 12.50
CA SER A 171 30.20 -46.98 13.40
C SER A 171 28.85 -47.05 12.67
N ASN A 172 28.49 -48.25 12.17
CA ASN A 172 27.16 -48.72 11.74
C ASN A 172 26.14 -47.66 11.29
N ILE A 173 25.97 -47.47 9.96
CA ILE A 173 24.70 -47.61 9.19
C ILE A 173 24.92 -47.12 7.74
N LYS A 174 24.25 -47.82 6.82
CA LYS A 174 24.26 -47.75 5.34
C LYS A 174 24.51 -46.35 4.73
N LYS A 175 25.38 -46.35 3.70
CA LYS A 175 25.57 -45.26 2.71
C LYS A 175 24.22 -44.82 2.10
N GLN A 176 23.61 -43.77 2.65
CA GLN A 176 22.68 -42.90 1.93
C GLN A 176 23.44 -41.64 1.52
N SER A 177 23.12 -41.12 0.34
CA SER A 177 23.89 -40.13 -0.42
C SER A 177 23.84 -38.69 0.12
N ASN A 178 23.65 -38.49 1.43
CA ASN A 178 23.72 -37.19 2.11
C ASN A 178 24.09 -37.39 3.59
N THR A 179 25.31 -37.82 3.88
CA THR A 179 25.78 -37.98 5.26
C THR A 179 26.03 -36.61 5.89
N THR A 180 25.09 -36.16 6.72
CA THR A 180 25.22 -34.94 7.52
C THR A 180 25.94 -35.27 8.81
N HIS A 181 27.06 -34.60 9.09
CA HIS A 181 27.85 -34.82 10.32
C HIS A 181 27.65 -33.64 11.27
N SER A 182 27.51 -33.90 12.56
CA SER A 182 27.44 -32.84 13.57
C SER A 182 28.81 -32.68 14.21
N VAL A 183 29.32 -31.45 14.27
CA VAL A 183 30.61 -31.14 14.89
C VAL A 183 30.43 -30.17 16.06
N PRO A 184 31.15 -30.37 17.17
CA PRO A 184 31.12 -29.45 18.29
C PRO A 184 31.79 -28.12 17.92
N VAL A 185 31.25 -27.06 18.49
CA VAL A 185 31.83 -25.72 18.46
C VAL A 185 31.87 -25.17 19.89
N ILE A 186 32.99 -24.51 20.23
CA ILE A 186 33.17 -23.84 21.51
C ILE A 186 33.59 -22.40 21.29
N TYR A 187 33.10 -21.51 22.15
CA TYR A 187 33.51 -20.11 22.19
C TYR A 187 34.02 -19.77 23.58
N ASP A 188 35.24 -19.26 23.60
CA ASP A 188 35.89 -18.76 24.80
C ASP A 188 35.87 -17.24 24.77
N LYS A 189 34.98 -16.67 25.59
CA LYS A 189 34.78 -15.22 25.72
C LYS A 189 36.01 -14.47 26.21
N TYR A 190 36.87 -15.11 27.01
CA TYR A 190 38.06 -14.46 27.60
C TYR A 190 39.17 -14.32 26.58
N THR A 191 39.38 -15.36 25.77
CA THR A 191 40.37 -15.33 24.69
C THR A 191 39.80 -14.82 23.36
N ARG A 192 38.47 -14.62 23.29
CA ARG A 192 37.70 -14.31 22.07
C ARG A 192 38.05 -15.29 20.94
N LYS A 193 38.02 -16.58 21.24
CA LYS A 193 38.31 -17.66 20.28
C LYS A 193 37.11 -18.57 20.10
N CYS A 194 36.71 -18.79 18.85
CA CYS A 194 35.78 -19.85 18.47
C CYS A 194 36.57 -20.99 17.85
N SER A 195 36.41 -22.20 18.38
CA SER A 195 37.09 -23.39 17.91
C SER A 195 36.06 -24.44 17.53
N SER A 196 36.17 -24.95 16.31
CA SER A 196 35.46 -26.12 15.83
C SER A 196 36.45 -27.08 15.15
N VAL A 197 35.99 -28.25 14.73
CA VAL A 197 36.86 -29.32 14.24
C VAL A 197 37.69 -28.83 13.03
N GLY A 198 39.01 -28.73 13.21
CA GLY A 198 39.93 -28.26 12.17
C GLY A 198 39.78 -26.76 11.84
N VAL A 199 39.06 -25.98 12.65
CA VAL A 199 38.84 -24.54 12.42
C VAL A 199 39.00 -23.75 13.71
N GLU A 200 39.78 -22.67 13.68
CA GLU A 200 39.92 -21.76 14.81
C GLU A 200 39.84 -20.31 14.33
N ILE A 201 38.89 -19.54 14.89
CA ILE A 201 38.68 -18.12 14.62
C ILE A 201 39.04 -17.34 15.88
N SER A 202 39.93 -16.37 15.76
CA SER A 202 40.33 -15.47 16.84
C SER A 202 39.90 -14.04 16.54
N ASN A 203 39.23 -13.44 17.51
CA ASN A 203 38.90 -12.01 17.56
C ASN A 203 38.14 -11.50 16.31
N LEU A 204 36.89 -11.95 16.15
CA LEU A 204 35.97 -11.42 15.14
C LEU A 204 35.51 -10.02 15.55
N ASN A 205 35.62 -9.08 14.61
CA ASN A 205 35.05 -7.75 14.71
C ASN A 205 33.75 -7.70 13.93
N VAL A 206 32.73 -7.08 14.53
CA VAL A 206 31.40 -6.91 13.95
C VAL A 206 30.98 -5.46 14.10
N ASN A 207 30.22 -4.95 13.13
CA ASN A 207 29.62 -3.62 13.19
C ASN A 207 28.10 -3.72 13.07
N MET A 208 27.38 -2.88 13.82
CA MET A 208 25.93 -2.75 13.70
C MET A 208 25.56 -2.06 12.39
N VAL A 209 24.49 -2.52 11.77
CA VAL A 209 23.94 -2.00 10.52
C VAL A 209 22.53 -1.52 10.79
N SER A 210 22.17 -0.35 10.24
CA SER A 210 20.79 0.14 10.33
C SER A 210 19.86 -0.73 9.50
N HIS A 211 18.67 -1.00 10.04
CA HIS A 211 17.60 -1.60 9.26
C HIS A 211 17.20 -0.61 8.15
N LYS A 212 17.11 -1.09 6.91
CA LYS A 212 16.38 -0.35 5.88
C LYS A 212 14.90 -0.41 6.26
N GLU A 213 14.28 0.74 6.50
CA GLU A 213 12.82 0.81 6.66
C GLU A 213 12.18 0.19 5.42
N LYS A 214 11.54 -0.99 5.57
CA LYS A 214 10.68 -1.53 4.54
C LYS A 214 9.46 -0.59 4.48
N SER A 215 9.19 -0.01 3.32
CA SER A 215 8.12 0.97 3.04
C SER A 215 6.69 0.37 3.13
N ASN A 216 6.43 -0.52 4.08
CA ASN A 216 5.12 -1.10 4.30
C ASN A 216 4.61 -0.62 5.66
N THR A 217 4.24 0.66 5.73
CA THR A 217 3.52 1.18 6.89
C THR A 217 2.13 0.52 6.94
N PRO A 218 1.73 -0.06 8.09
CA PRO A 218 0.39 -0.62 8.22
C PRO A 218 -0.64 0.50 8.07
N ILE A 219 -1.77 0.17 7.43
CA ILE A 219 -2.93 1.07 7.37
C ILE A 219 -3.72 0.85 8.67
N LEU A 220 -4.03 1.95 9.37
CA LEU A 220 -4.90 1.93 10.55
C LEU A 220 -6.30 2.37 10.13
N GLU A 221 -7.29 1.53 10.40
CA GLU A 221 -8.70 1.78 10.09
C GLU A 221 -9.52 1.81 11.38
N GLU A 222 -10.53 2.69 11.43
CA GLU A 222 -11.48 2.80 12.52
C GLU A 222 -12.85 2.29 12.05
N TYR A 223 -13.44 1.36 12.80
CA TYR A 223 -14.80 0.89 12.57
C TYR A 223 -15.79 1.69 13.41
N ARG A 224 -16.71 2.37 12.75
CA ARG A 224 -17.78 3.16 13.38
C ARG A 224 -19.11 2.92 12.68
N PHE A 225 -20.19 3.10 13.42
CA PHE A 225 -21.53 3.13 12.82
C PHE A 225 -21.67 4.37 11.91
N VAL A 226 -22.09 4.15 10.67
CA VAL A 226 -22.37 5.22 9.69
C VAL A 226 -23.81 5.05 9.21
N PRO A 227 -24.73 5.98 9.52
CA PRO A 227 -26.07 5.95 8.98
C PRO A 227 -26.06 6.04 7.45
N TYR A 228 -27.00 5.36 6.78
CA TYR A 228 -27.14 5.48 5.32
C TYR A 228 -27.41 6.90 4.84
N PHE A 229 -27.97 7.76 5.69
CA PHE A 229 -28.18 9.18 5.42
C PHE A 229 -27.32 9.98 6.39
N THR A 230 -26.26 10.61 5.87
CA THR A 230 -25.29 11.34 6.69
C THR A 230 -24.89 12.65 6.02
N GLU A 231 -24.29 13.54 6.81
CA GLU A 231 -23.59 14.71 6.30
C GLU A 231 -22.10 14.41 6.15
N CYS A 232 -21.46 15.08 5.20
CA CYS A 232 -20.04 14.96 4.93
C CYS A 232 -19.24 15.60 6.07
N VAL A 233 -18.23 14.87 6.56
CA VAL A 233 -17.28 15.37 7.55
C VAL A 233 -15.89 15.34 6.93
N LEU A 234 -15.43 16.49 6.47
CA LEU A 234 -14.07 16.65 5.95
C LEU A 234 -13.08 16.70 7.12
N LYS A 235 -11.93 16.06 6.94
CA LYS A 235 -10.84 16.05 7.94
C LYS A 235 -9.55 16.64 7.37
N GLY A 236 -8.67 17.06 8.27
CA GLY A 236 -7.29 17.45 7.95
C GLY A 236 -7.17 18.54 6.87
N ASP A 237 -6.25 18.33 5.94
CA ASP A 237 -5.86 19.31 4.92
C ASP A 237 -7.01 19.69 3.97
N SER A 238 -7.89 18.75 3.62
CA SER A 238 -9.03 19.03 2.74
C SER A 238 -10.01 20.02 3.37
N SER A 239 -10.25 19.91 4.69
CA SER A 239 -11.06 20.88 5.43
C SER A 239 -10.41 22.27 5.41
N LEU A 240 -9.10 22.34 5.64
CA LEU A 240 -8.36 23.60 5.63
C LEU A 240 -8.39 24.27 4.24
N GLN A 241 -8.20 23.51 3.17
CA GLN A 241 -8.27 24.05 1.80
C GLN A 241 -9.66 24.61 1.48
N LEU A 242 -10.71 23.93 1.90
CA LEU A 242 -12.08 24.39 1.73
C LEU A 242 -12.37 25.68 2.52
N GLU A 243 -11.89 25.78 3.77
CA GLU A 243 -12.03 27.00 4.58
C GLU A 243 -11.33 28.19 3.91
N LYS A 244 -10.09 28.00 3.42
CA LYS A 244 -9.34 29.03 2.69
C LYS A 244 -10.10 29.52 1.47
N TYR A 245 -10.72 28.60 0.71
CA TYR A 245 -11.54 28.96 -0.44
C TYR A 245 -12.79 29.74 -0.06
N CYS A 246 -13.53 29.29 0.95
CA CYS A 246 -14.71 30.00 1.45
C CYS A 246 -14.36 31.41 1.94
N TYR A 247 -13.25 31.55 2.67
CA TYR A 247 -12.73 32.84 3.12
C TYR A 247 -12.42 33.76 1.93
N ALA A 248 -11.67 33.27 0.94
CA ALA A 248 -11.30 34.05 -0.23
C ALA A 248 -12.53 34.49 -1.05
N SER A 249 -13.47 33.58 -1.31
CA SER A 249 -14.73 33.91 -1.96
C SER A 249 -15.53 34.96 -1.18
N ASN A 250 -15.58 34.83 0.16
CA ASN A 250 -16.25 35.80 1.01
C ASN A 250 -15.60 37.20 0.96
N ASP A 251 -14.27 37.30 0.92
CA ASP A 251 -13.55 38.57 0.77
C ASP A 251 -13.88 39.24 -0.58
N VAL A 252 -13.82 38.48 -1.67
CA VAL A 252 -14.13 38.97 -3.02
C VAL A 252 -15.59 39.42 -3.12
N ILE A 253 -16.54 38.65 -2.57
CA ILE A 253 -17.95 39.04 -2.49
C ILE A 253 -18.12 40.36 -1.70
N ASN A 254 -17.37 40.56 -0.60
CA ASN A 254 -17.41 41.83 0.16
C ASN A 254 -16.92 43.01 -0.68
N ARG A 255 -15.79 42.86 -1.37
CA ARG A 255 -15.24 43.90 -2.23
C ARG A 255 -16.23 44.31 -3.32
N ILE A 256 -16.85 43.34 -4.00
CA ILE A 256 -17.92 43.60 -4.98
C ILE A 256 -19.10 44.34 -4.32
N GLY A 257 -19.54 43.87 -3.15
CA GLY A 257 -20.63 44.49 -2.39
C GLY A 257 -20.36 45.96 -2.05
N ILE A 258 -19.14 46.29 -1.63
CA ILE A 258 -18.69 47.66 -1.36
C ILE A 258 -18.75 48.50 -2.64
N THR A 259 -18.21 48.01 -3.76
CA THR A 259 -18.23 48.74 -5.04
C THR A 259 -19.66 49.00 -5.52
N LEU A 260 -20.58 48.05 -5.31
CA LEU A 260 -21.99 48.18 -5.69
C LEU A 260 -22.86 48.89 -4.64
N ARG A 261 -22.32 49.21 -3.45
CA ARG A 261 -23.06 49.72 -2.28
C ARG A 261 -24.25 48.82 -1.91
N LYS A 262 -24.09 47.51 -1.98
CA LYS A 262 -25.11 46.51 -1.62
C LYS A 262 -24.68 45.69 -0.41
N ASN A 263 -25.63 45.36 0.46
CA ASN A 263 -25.41 44.40 1.54
C ASN A 263 -25.35 42.98 0.96
N VAL A 264 -24.22 42.29 1.17
CA VAL A 264 -23.93 40.95 0.66
C VAL A 264 -23.83 39.89 1.76
N ASN A 265 -24.20 40.21 3.01
CA ASN A 265 -24.04 39.30 4.16
C ASN A 265 -24.82 37.99 4.00
N LYS A 266 -25.97 38.02 3.32
CA LYS A 266 -26.79 36.82 3.06
C LYS A 266 -26.14 35.81 2.08
N PHE A 267 -25.06 36.21 1.40
CA PHE A 267 -24.37 35.39 0.41
C PHE A 267 -23.04 34.83 0.92
N LYS A 268 -22.80 34.90 2.24
CA LYS A 268 -21.57 34.39 2.83
C LYS A 268 -21.56 32.88 2.87
N LEU A 269 -20.46 32.30 2.41
CA LEU A 269 -20.15 30.90 2.58
C LEU A 269 -19.76 30.63 4.05
N PRO A 270 -20.11 29.45 4.60
CA PRO A 270 -19.72 29.07 5.95
C PRO A 270 -18.19 29.03 6.08
N CYS A 271 -17.64 29.80 7.02
CA CYS A 271 -16.21 29.91 7.28
C CYS A 271 -16.00 30.17 8.77
N HIS A 272 -15.24 29.30 9.44
CA HIS A 272 -15.18 29.26 10.91
C HIS A 272 -13.96 30.00 11.48
N ASN A 273 -12.90 30.15 10.69
CA ASN A 273 -11.63 30.73 11.13
C ASN A 273 -11.31 32.03 10.37
N GLN A 274 -10.76 33.03 11.07
CA GLN A 274 -9.98 34.10 10.44
C GLN A 274 -8.61 33.53 10.10
N LEU A 275 -8.39 33.20 8.83
CA LEU A 275 -7.14 32.61 8.36
C LEU A 275 -6.19 33.71 7.91
N GLU A 276 -4.92 33.63 8.32
CA GLU A 276 -3.84 34.42 7.72
C GLU A 276 -3.58 33.89 6.31
N LEU A 277 -4.29 34.44 5.33
CA LEU A 277 -4.13 34.12 3.92
C LEU A 277 -3.51 35.32 3.19
N ASN A 278 -2.40 35.10 2.48
CA ASN A 278 -1.96 36.07 1.49
C ASN A 278 -2.92 36.02 0.30
N MET A 279 -3.91 36.90 0.33
CA MET A 279 -4.96 36.97 -0.67
C MET A 279 -4.41 37.24 -2.08
N GLU A 280 -3.39 38.07 -2.24
CA GLU A 280 -2.84 38.35 -3.57
C GLU A 280 -2.19 37.10 -4.17
N GLN A 281 -1.41 36.37 -3.38
CA GLN A 281 -0.82 35.11 -3.81
C GLN A 281 -1.88 34.05 -4.13
N TYR A 282 -2.87 33.88 -3.24
CA TYR A 282 -3.91 32.87 -3.41
C TYR A 282 -4.81 33.13 -4.62
N MET A 283 -5.07 34.40 -4.93
CA MET A 283 -5.87 34.80 -6.09
C MET A 283 -5.11 34.65 -7.41
N ASN A 284 -3.77 34.71 -7.38
CA ASN A 284 -2.93 34.53 -8.57
C ASN A 284 -2.69 33.05 -8.93
N GLU A 285 -3.05 32.11 -8.05
CA GLU A 285 -2.98 30.68 -8.34
C GLU A 285 -4.08 30.26 -9.32
N THR A 286 -3.68 29.83 -10.52
CA THR A 286 -4.61 29.26 -11.50
C THR A 286 -4.89 27.80 -11.17
N ASN A 287 -6.13 27.48 -10.78
CA ASN A 287 -6.58 26.12 -10.56
C ASN A 287 -7.99 25.92 -11.14
N GLU A 288 -8.20 24.80 -11.84
CA GLU A 288 -9.48 24.45 -12.45
C GLU A 288 -10.58 24.20 -11.44
N ASN A 289 -10.25 23.92 -10.18
CA ASN A 289 -11.24 23.73 -9.13
C ASN A 289 -11.77 25.04 -8.49
N ARG A 290 -11.34 26.22 -8.98
CA ARG A 290 -11.68 27.53 -8.42
C ARG A 290 -12.64 28.35 -9.29
N GLN A 291 -13.60 27.71 -9.94
CA GLN A 291 -14.43 28.34 -10.97
C GLN A 291 -15.23 29.55 -10.45
N ILE A 292 -15.87 29.45 -9.28
CA ILE A 292 -16.58 30.55 -8.63
C ILE A 292 -15.61 31.70 -8.32
N LEU A 293 -14.45 31.40 -7.74
CA LEU A 293 -13.48 32.43 -7.37
C LEU A 293 -12.92 33.15 -8.60
N ASN A 294 -12.61 32.41 -9.68
CA ASN A 294 -12.14 32.95 -10.96
C ASN A 294 -13.19 33.91 -11.55
N VAL A 295 -14.46 33.50 -11.53
CA VAL A 295 -15.61 34.31 -11.96
C VAL A 295 -15.73 35.58 -11.12
N LEU A 296 -15.76 35.45 -9.79
CA LEU A 296 -15.86 36.61 -8.89
C LEU A 296 -14.68 37.58 -9.07
N PHE A 297 -13.46 37.06 -9.28
CA PHE A 297 -12.29 37.89 -9.53
C PHE A 297 -12.39 38.65 -10.85
N SER A 298 -12.81 37.96 -11.93
CA SER A 298 -13.04 38.59 -13.23
C SER A 298 -14.04 39.74 -13.15
N LEU A 299 -15.04 39.65 -12.26
CA LEU A 299 -16.03 40.70 -12.04
C LEU A 299 -15.43 41.92 -11.34
N ILE A 300 -14.59 41.72 -10.32
CA ILE A 300 -13.88 42.83 -9.64
C ILE A 300 -12.96 43.57 -10.60
N THR A 301 -12.10 42.84 -11.31
CA THR A 301 -11.06 43.44 -12.15
C THR A 301 -11.63 44.29 -13.29
N ASN A 302 -12.84 43.97 -13.74
CA ASN A 302 -13.49 44.67 -14.86
C ASN A 302 -14.35 45.87 -14.46
N SER A 303 -14.52 46.16 -13.15
CA SER A 303 -15.09 47.34 -12.45
C SER A 303 -16.45 47.92 -12.89
N HIS A 304 -16.91 47.65 -14.11
CA HIS A 304 -18.06 48.26 -14.75
C HIS A 304 -19.37 47.47 -14.58
N PHE A 305 -19.33 46.28 -13.96
CA PHE A 305 -20.47 45.39 -13.64
C PHE A 305 -21.66 45.46 -14.63
N LYS A 306 -21.36 45.51 -15.93
CA LYS A 306 -22.38 45.61 -16.98
C LYS A 306 -23.16 44.31 -17.00
N LYS A 307 -24.50 44.40 -17.02
CA LYS A 307 -25.39 43.23 -16.93
C LYS A 307 -25.04 42.15 -17.96
N ASP A 308 -24.74 42.53 -19.19
CA ASP A 308 -24.37 41.59 -20.27
C ASP A 308 -23.07 40.83 -19.96
N LYS A 309 -22.07 41.49 -19.38
CA LYS A 309 -20.79 40.87 -19.01
C LYS A 309 -20.94 39.95 -17.80
N VAL A 310 -21.77 40.33 -16.83
CA VAL A 310 -22.09 39.46 -15.68
C VAL A 310 -22.82 38.21 -16.17
N LYS A 311 -23.74 38.35 -17.12
CA LYS A 311 -24.45 37.24 -17.73
C LYS A 311 -23.51 36.31 -18.50
N GLU A 312 -22.62 36.84 -19.34
CA GLU A 312 -21.60 36.04 -20.05
C GLU A 312 -20.74 35.21 -19.09
N VAL A 313 -20.28 35.83 -18.00
CA VAL A 313 -19.49 35.15 -16.97
C VAL A 313 -20.32 34.10 -16.22
N PHE A 314 -21.59 34.38 -15.94
CA PHE A 314 -22.51 33.42 -15.30
C PHE A 314 -22.82 32.21 -16.19
N GLU A 315 -23.04 32.41 -17.49
CA GLU A 315 -23.22 31.33 -18.46
C GLU A 315 -21.95 30.47 -18.57
N THR A 316 -20.78 31.11 -18.54
CA THR A 316 -19.49 30.43 -18.51
C THR A 316 -19.35 29.57 -17.26
N TYR A 317 -19.65 30.15 -16.09
CA TYR A 317 -19.66 29.42 -14.82
C TYR A 317 -20.61 28.22 -14.85
N SER A 318 -21.85 28.41 -15.30
CA SER A 318 -22.88 27.38 -15.32
C SER A 318 -22.45 26.15 -16.12
N ARG A 319 -21.71 26.33 -17.22
CA ARG A 319 -21.14 25.22 -18.00
C ARG A 319 -20.10 24.42 -17.21
N PHE A 320 -19.33 25.06 -16.33
CA PHE A 320 -18.23 24.44 -15.58
C PHE A 320 -18.51 24.30 -14.08
N ALA A 321 -19.77 24.45 -13.66
CA ALA A 321 -20.15 24.47 -12.25
C ALA A 321 -19.67 23.21 -11.50
N GLY A 322 -19.68 22.04 -12.15
CA GLY A 322 -19.21 20.78 -11.56
C GLY A 322 -17.70 20.69 -11.32
N LYS A 323 -16.89 21.50 -11.99
CA LYS A 323 -15.44 21.58 -11.69
C LYS A 323 -15.16 22.41 -10.44
N ASP A 324 -16.09 23.24 -9.96
CA ASP A 324 -15.87 24.06 -8.76
C ASP A 324 -15.74 23.20 -7.49
N MET A 325 -14.79 23.57 -6.63
CA MET A 325 -14.51 22.86 -5.39
C MET A 325 -15.73 22.75 -4.47
N LEU A 326 -16.61 23.75 -4.44
CA LEU A 326 -17.84 23.69 -3.62
C LEU A 326 -18.87 22.69 -4.15
N ASN A 327 -18.80 22.35 -5.43
CA ASN A 327 -19.75 21.44 -6.09
C ASN A 327 -19.21 20.01 -6.19
N ASN A 328 -17.93 19.79 -5.94
CA ASN A 328 -17.30 18.47 -5.95
C ASN A 328 -16.60 18.10 -4.62
N VAL A 329 -16.97 18.75 -3.51
CA VAL A 329 -16.50 18.44 -2.14
C VAL A 329 -16.60 16.94 -1.81
N LEU A 330 -17.66 16.30 -2.29
CA LEU A 330 -17.94 14.89 -2.06
C LEU A 330 -17.07 13.94 -2.92
N VAL A 331 -16.27 14.46 -3.86
CA VAL A 331 -15.22 13.70 -4.57
C VAL A 331 -13.99 13.64 -3.68
N SER A 332 -14.17 13.06 -2.50
CA SER A 332 -13.14 12.91 -1.46
C SER A 332 -13.05 11.46 -1.02
N GLU A 333 -11.88 11.07 -0.54
CA GLU A 333 -11.63 9.73 0.00
C GLU A 333 -12.61 9.40 1.13
N ASP A 334 -12.85 10.37 2.04
CA ASP A 334 -13.78 10.25 3.17
C ASP A 334 -15.21 9.93 2.73
N SER A 335 -15.69 10.51 1.62
CA SER A 335 -17.06 10.28 1.15
C SER A 335 -17.17 8.98 0.34
N LEU A 336 -16.17 8.72 -0.51
CA LEU A 336 -16.19 7.59 -1.44
C LEU A 336 -15.93 6.24 -0.74
N ILE A 337 -15.15 6.21 0.35
CA ILE A 337 -14.83 4.96 1.04
C ILE A 337 -16.08 4.27 1.57
N PHE A 338 -17.00 5.01 2.21
CA PHE A 338 -18.23 4.43 2.77
C PHE A 338 -19.13 3.80 1.71
N LEU A 339 -19.35 4.52 0.61
CA LEU A 339 -20.20 4.00 -0.48
C LEU A 339 -19.51 2.85 -1.21
N THR A 340 -18.18 2.87 -1.31
CA THR A 340 -17.41 1.75 -1.85
C THR A 340 -17.55 0.51 -0.96
N GLN A 341 -17.50 0.66 0.37
CA GLN A 341 -17.75 -0.44 1.32
C GLN A 341 -19.15 -1.03 1.14
N VAL A 342 -20.20 -0.19 1.11
CA VAL A 342 -21.58 -0.65 0.89
C VAL A 342 -21.70 -1.43 -0.42
N ILE A 343 -21.08 -0.96 -1.50
CA ILE A 343 -21.06 -1.66 -2.79
C ILE A 343 -20.34 -3.01 -2.65
N GLN A 344 -19.13 -3.04 -2.07
CA GLN A 344 -18.33 -4.27 -1.93
C GLN A 344 -19.04 -5.32 -1.06
N GLU A 345 -19.64 -4.94 0.06
CA GLU A 345 -20.38 -5.86 0.93
C GLU A 345 -21.60 -6.47 0.23
N ASN A 346 -22.15 -5.77 -0.77
CA ASN A 346 -23.26 -6.23 -1.59
C ASN A 346 -22.81 -6.88 -2.92
N THR A 347 -21.49 -6.98 -3.17
CA THR A 347 -20.95 -7.58 -4.39
C THR A 347 -19.71 -8.42 -4.13
N PHE A 348 -19.81 -9.74 -4.34
CA PHE A 348 -18.67 -10.67 -4.17
C PHE A 348 -17.83 -10.86 -5.44
N ARG A 349 -17.92 -9.94 -6.42
CA ARG A 349 -17.24 -10.06 -7.72
C ARG A 349 -16.58 -8.75 -8.11
N LYS A 350 -15.57 -8.83 -8.98
CA LYS A 350 -15.02 -7.64 -9.64
C LYS A 350 -16.09 -6.98 -10.51
N LEU A 351 -16.20 -5.66 -10.40
CA LEU A 351 -17.25 -4.88 -11.05
C LEU A 351 -16.80 -4.33 -12.40
N ASN A 352 -17.70 -4.32 -13.38
CA ASN A 352 -17.57 -3.48 -14.56
C ASN A 352 -18.19 -2.11 -14.27
N VAL A 353 -17.39 -1.05 -14.36
CA VAL A 353 -17.77 0.30 -13.99
C VAL A 353 -17.68 1.22 -15.19
N LEU A 354 -18.73 2.02 -15.37
CA LEU A 354 -18.80 3.07 -16.37
C LEU A 354 -19.02 4.41 -15.70
N GLU A 355 -18.12 5.35 -15.93
CA GLU A 355 -18.37 6.75 -15.62
C GLU A 355 -18.87 7.49 -16.86
N ILE A 356 -20.03 8.13 -16.76
CA ILE A 356 -20.54 9.08 -17.75
C ILE A 356 -20.23 10.47 -17.21
N SER A 357 -19.07 10.99 -17.61
CA SER A 357 -18.50 12.20 -17.05
C SER A 357 -18.76 13.39 -17.96
N GLY A 358 -19.33 14.45 -17.39
CA GLY A 358 -19.51 15.75 -18.03
C GLY A 358 -18.40 16.73 -17.63
N ASN A 359 -18.76 17.98 -17.34
CA ASN A 359 -17.85 18.96 -16.73
C ASN A 359 -17.76 18.73 -15.20
N PHE A 360 -17.26 17.56 -14.80
CA PHE A 360 -17.12 17.13 -13.40
C PHE A 360 -15.79 16.34 -13.23
N PRO A 361 -15.17 16.30 -12.04
CA PRO A 361 -13.97 15.50 -11.82
C PRO A 361 -14.19 14.01 -12.11
N CYS A 362 -13.13 13.34 -12.59
CA CYS A 362 -13.17 11.91 -12.89
C CYS A 362 -13.12 11.07 -11.61
N VAL A 363 -14.28 10.62 -11.15
CA VAL A 363 -14.46 9.94 -9.86
C VAL A 363 -13.89 8.52 -9.87
N ILE A 364 -13.95 7.84 -11.03
CA ILE A 364 -13.48 6.47 -11.18
C ILE A 364 -11.98 6.32 -10.87
N ILE A 365 -11.19 7.40 -11.03
CA ILE A 365 -9.77 7.44 -10.67
C ILE A 365 -9.65 7.28 -9.15
N SER A 366 -10.30 8.17 -8.38
CA SER A 366 -10.28 8.15 -6.91
C SER A 366 -10.82 6.83 -6.37
N MET A 367 -11.90 6.30 -6.95
CA MET A 367 -12.45 5.00 -6.54
C MET A 367 -11.50 3.84 -6.80
N THR A 368 -10.76 3.85 -7.92
CA THR A 368 -9.76 2.82 -8.22
C THR A 368 -8.62 2.84 -7.21
N ASP A 369 -8.19 4.04 -6.81
CA ASP A 369 -7.12 4.21 -5.82
C ASP A 369 -7.57 3.74 -4.42
N ILE A 370 -8.81 4.06 -4.02
CA ILE A 370 -9.42 3.56 -2.77
C ILE A 370 -9.50 2.03 -2.76
N LEU A 371 -9.98 1.42 -3.85
CA LEU A 371 -10.08 -0.04 -3.96
C LEU A 371 -8.73 -0.74 -3.82
N LYS A 372 -7.70 -0.18 -4.46
CA LYS A 372 -6.35 -0.71 -4.39
C LYS A 372 -5.74 -0.53 -2.99
N LYS A 373 -5.94 0.64 -2.40
CA LYS A 373 -5.35 1.02 -1.10
C LYS A 373 -5.94 0.21 0.06
N TYR A 374 -7.26 0.12 0.16
CA TYR A 374 -7.93 -0.44 1.33
C TYR A 374 -8.38 -1.90 1.14
N PHE A 375 -8.83 -2.25 -0.06
CA PHE A 375 -9.43 -3.57 -0.31
C PHE A 375 -8.47 -4.53 -1.03
N GLN A 376 -7.35 -4.04 -1.55
CA GLN A 376 -6.46 -4.78 -2.46
C GLN A 376 -7.23 -5.38 -3.66
N LEU A 377 -8.31 -4.70 -4.07
CA LEU A 377 -9.19 -5.11 -5.16
C LEU A 377 -9.00 -4.21 -6.39
N SER A 378 -9.49 -4.68 -7.52
CA SER A 378 -9.54 -3.92 -8.76
C SER A 378 -10.90 -4.11 -9.41
N PHE A 379 -11.33 -3.10 -10.17
CA PHE A 379 -12.41 -3.29 -11.14
C PHE A 379 -12.02 -4.37 -12.16
N ASN A 380 -13.02 -5.04 -12.72
CA ASN A 380 -12.83 -5.96 -13.84
C ASN A 380 -12.63 -5.18 -15.13
N LYS A 381 -13.46 -4.14 -15.32
CA LYS A 381 -13.35 -3.18 -16.41
C LYS A 381 -13.73 -1.81 -15.88
N SER A 382 -12.89 -0.82 -16.16
CA SER A 382 -13.13 0.59 -15.87
C SER A 382 -13.20 1.36 -17.18
N SER A 383 -14.29 2.07 -17.40
CA SER A 383 -14.48 2.86 -18.61
C SER A 383 -15.08 4.22 -18.32
N ILE A 384 -14.68 5.22 -19.10
CA ILE A 384 -15.22 6.58 -19.02
C ILE A 384 -15.73 7.02 -20.38
N ILE A 385 -16.92 7.61 -20.41
CA ILE A 385 -17.46 8.33 -21.55
C ILE A 385 -17.46 9.80 -21.17
N THR A 386 -16.67 10.60 -21.90
CA THR A 386 -16.58 12.05 -21.70
C THR A 386 -16.76 12.77 -23.03
N SER A 387 -17.37 13.96 -22.97
CA SER A 387 -17.53 14.84 -24.14
C SER A 387 -16.23 15.56 -24.53
N LYS A 388 -15.22 15.58 -23.66
CA LYS A 388 -13.89 16.18 -23.90
C LYS A 388 -12.79 15.27 -23.39
N SER A 389 -12.09 14.59 -24.30
CA SER A 389 -10.94 13.73 -23.99
C SER A 389 -9.62 14.52 -23.78
N SER A 390 -9.68 15.83 -23.47
CA SER A 390 -8.52 16.73 -23.51
C SER A 390 -7.88 17.05 -22.16
N ASP A 391 -8.58 16.88 -21.05
CA ASP A 391 -8.14 17.46 -19.76
C ASP A 391 -7.56 16.42 -18.78
N ILE A 392 -7.62 15.12 -19.11
CA ILE A 392 -7.14 14.05 -18.23
C ILE A 392 -5.87 13.46 -18.81
N ASP A 393 -4.84 13.37 -17.97
CA ASP A 393 -3.58 12.75 -18.34
C ASP A 393 -3.79 11.27 -18.74
N LYS A 394 -3.39 10.94 -19.96
CA LYS A 394 -3.52 9.59 -20.51
C LYS A 394 -2.65 8.58 -19.75
N ASP A 395 -1.55 9.04 -19.16
CA ASP A 395 -0.66 8.19 -18.38
C ASP A 395 -1.34 7.77 -17.08
N ILE A 396 -2.03 8.70 -16.40
CA ILE A 396 -2.84 8.42 -15.20
C ILE A 396 -3.92 7.36 -15.48
N LEU A 397 -4.59 7.48 -16.64
CA LEU A 397 -5.61 6.51 -17.06
C LEU A 397 -5.01 5.14 -17.40
N ALA A 398 -3.86 5.13 -18.09
CA ALA A 398 -3.17 3.91 -18.48
C ALA A 398 -2.65 3.13 -17.26
N GLU A 399 -2.06 3.80 -16.27
CA GLU A 399 -1.59 3.19 -15.01
C GLU A 399 -2.71 2.47 -14.25
N ARG A 400 -3.94 2.95 -14.39
CA ARG A 400 -5.15 2.43 -13.73
C ARG A 400 -5.99 1.52 -14.62
N ASN A 401 -5.56 1.27 -15.86
CA ASN A 401 -6.30 0.49 -16.86
C ASN A 401 -7.72 1.03 -17.14
N ILE A 402 -7.89 2.36 -17.17
CA ILE A 402 -9.17 3.01 -17.45
C ILE A 402 -9.28 3.29 -18.96
N GLN A 403 -10.34 2.76 -19.59
CA GLN A 403 -10.58 2.92 -21.03
C GLN A 403 -11.49 4.12 -21.31
N VAL A 404 -11.08 5.00 -22.22
CA VAL A 404 -11.96 6.07 -22.73
C VAL A 404 -12.80 5.53 -23.89
N LEU A 405 -14.12 5.64 -23.78
CA LEU A 405 -15.08 5.20 -24.79
C LEU A 405 -15.74 6.39 -25.49
N PRO A 406 -16.05 6.28 -26.79
CA PRO A 406 -16.78 7.32 -27.51
C PRO A 406 -18.25 7.38 -27.08
N GLN A 407 -18.88 8.54 -27.24
CA GLN A 407 -20.27 8.77 -26.83
C GLN A 407 -21.28 7.80 -27.48
N GLY A 408 -21.02 7.36 -28.71
CA GLY A 408 -21.86 6.37 -29.42
C GLY A 408 -21.93 4.99 -28.74
N SER A 409 -20.97 4.66 -27.87
CA SER A 409 -20.92 3.36 -27.17
C SER A 409 -22.04 3.17 -26.16
N LEU A 410 -22.74 4.22 -25.72
CA LEU A 410 -23.88 4.11 -24.81
C LEU A 410 -24.97 3.18 -25.37
N THR A 411 -25.23 3.26 -26.67
CA THR A 411 -26.25 2.44 -27.32
C THR A 411 -25.90 0.95 -27.33
N ASP A 412 -24.62 0.62 -27.53
CA ASP A 412 -24.13 -0.77 -27.49
C ASP A 412 -24.14 -1.32 -26.06
N ILE A 413 -23.83 -0.49 -25.07
CA ILE A 413 -23.86 -0.85 -23.65
C ILE A 413 -25.29 -1.17 -23.23
N ALA A 414 -26.24 -0.28 -23.56
CA ALA A 414 -27.66 -0.46 -23.25
C ALA A 414 -28.28 -1.72 -23.88
N LYS A 415 -27.79 -2.14 -25.06
CA LYS A 415 -28.32 -3.31 -25.80
C LYS A 415 -27.83 -4.67 -25.30
N GLY A 416 -26.82 -4.74 -24.42
CA GLY A 416 -26.37 -6.06 -23.93
C GLY A 416 -25.03 -6.13 -23.20
N LYS A 417 -24.32 -5.00 -23.01
CA LYS A 417 -23.09 -4.95 -22.20
C LYS A 417 -23.30 -4.14 -20.92
N MET A 418 -24.40 -4.40 -20.22
CA MET A 418 -24.74 -3.68 -18.99
C MET A 418 -23.62 -3.78 -17.95
N GLN A 419 -23.42 -2.68 -17.24
CA GLN A 419 -22.37 -2.47 -16.24
C GLN A 419 -22.89 -2.83 -14.86
N ASP A 420 -21.99 -3.21 -13.97
CA ASP A 420 -22.33 -3.47 -12.57
C ASP A 420 -22.52 -2.16 -11.79
N MET A 421 -21.86 -1.09 -12.24
CA MET A 421 -21.95 0.23 -11.64
C MET A 421 -21.88 1.32 -12.71
N ALA A 422 -22.71 2.36 -12.58
CA ALA A 422 -22.53 3.61 -13.31
C ALA A 422 -22.28 4.79 -12.37
N ILE A 423 -21.41 5.71 -12.79
CA ILE A 423 -21.10 6.94 -12.05
C ILE A 423 -21.44 8.14 -12.93
N SER A 424 -22.12 9.14 -12.39
CA SER A 424 -22.35 10.40 -13.08
C SER A 424 -22.66 11.55 -12.12
N SER A 425 -22.87 12.74 -12.69
CA SER A 425 -23.10 13.98 -11.95
C SER A 425 -24.15 14.84 -12.64
N PHE A 426 -25.02 15.50 -11.88
CA PHE A 426 -25.94 16.53 -12.36
C PHE A 426 -25.87 17.77 -11.45
N MET A 427 -25.29 18.85 -11.98
CA MET A 427 -25.04 20.08 -11.21
C MET A 427 -26.10 21.14 -11.48
N CYS A 428 -26.46 21.37 -12.74
CA CYS A 428 -27.50 22.29 -13.12
C CYS A 428 -27.96 22.00 -14.56
N GLY A 429 -29.21 22.33 -14.87
CA GLY A 429 -29.79 22.15 -16.20
C GLY A 429 -31.31 22.00 -16.14
N PRO A 430 -31.97 21.95 -17.32
CA PRO A 430 -33.41 21.72 -17.40
C PRO A 430 -33.77 20.33 -16.85
N LEU A 431 -35.01 20.20 -16.37
CA LEU A 431 -35.51 18.93 -15.80
C LEU A 431 -35.46 17.77 -16.81
N SER A 432 -35.65 18.06 -18.10
CA SER A 432 -35.56 17.07 -19.17
C SER A 432 -34.17 16.41 -19.23
N GLU A 433 -33.10 17.18 -19.04
CA GLU A 433 -31.74 16.63 -19.03
C GLU A 433 -31.49 15.72 -17.82
N LEU A 434 -32.08 16.03 -16.66
CA LEU A 434 -32.06 15.14 -15.50
C LEU A 434 -32.80 13.83 -15.80
N GLN A 435 -33.99 13.91 -16.38
CA GLN A 435 -34.78 12.73 -16.76
C GLN A 435 -34.03 11.85 -17.77
N ASP A 436 -33.40 12.45 -18.78
CA ASP A 436 -32.61 11.77 -19.79
C ASP A 436 -31.35 11.11 -19.19
N LEU A 437 -30.69 11.78 -18.24
CA LEU A 437 -29.55 11.23 -17.51
C LEU A 437 -29.95 9.98 -16.72
N ILE A 438 -31.01 10.05 -15.90
CA ILE A 438 -31.47 8.91 -15.11
C ILE A 438 -31.94 7.76 -16.03
N GLN A 439 -32.61 8.08 -17.14
CA GLN A 439 -32.98 7.08 -18.16
C GLN A 439 -31.74 6.42 -18.77
N THR A 440 -30.69 7.19 -19.05
CA THR A 440 -29.43 6.66 -19.59
C THR A 440 -28.76 5.74 -18.57
N LEU A 441 -28.61 6.19 -17.32
CA LEU A 441 -27.96 5.42 -16.25
C LEU A 441 -28.68 4.09 -15.98
N THR A 442 -30.02 4.10 -15.95
CA THR A 442 -30.81 2.88 -15.78
C THR A 442 -30.72 1.93 -16.98
N SER A 443 -30.55 2.44 -18.20
CA SER A 443 -30.39 1.61 -19.39
C SER A 443 -29.03 0.89 -19.46
N VAL A 444 -27.99 1.43 -18.82
CA VAL A 444 -26.63 0.89 -18.89
C VAL A 444 -26.23 0.05 -17.69
N VAL A 445 -26.99 0.11 -16.58
CA VAL A 445 -26.70 -0.66 -15.36
C VAL A 445 -27.57 -1.91 -15.29
N LYS A 446 -26.99 -3.01 -14.79
CA LYS A 446 -27.73 -4.27 -14.55
C LYS A 446 -28.84 -4.05 -13.51
N SER A 447 -29.87 -4.89 -13.54
CA SER A 447 -30.99 -4.83 -12.57
C SER A 447 -30.55 -4.90 -11.09
N ASN A 448 -29.43 -5.58 -10.80
CA ASN A 448 -28.86 -5.66 -9.46
C ASN A 448 -27.63 -4.75 -9.25
N GLY A 449 -27.34 -3.86 -10.20
CA GLY A 449 -26.19 -2.95 -10.15
C GLY A 449 -26.46 -1.68 -9.36
N PHE A 450 -25.45 -0.82 -9.30
CA PHE A 450 -25.46 0.42 -8.53
C PHE A 450 -25.31 1.65 -9.44
N ILE A 451 -25.91 2.76 -9.03
CA ILE A 451 -25.67 4.06 -9.64
C ILE A 451 -25.15 4.98 -8.54
N LEU A 452 -24.00 5.60 -8.79
CA LEU A 452 -23.44 6.64 -7.94
C LEU A 452 -23.67 7.99 -8.61
N LEU A 453 -24.48 8.85 -7.99
CA LEU A 453 -24.90 10.12 -8.57
C LEU A 453 -24.48 11.29 -7.68
N PHE A 454 -23.63 12.16 -8.21
CA PHE A 454 -23.36 13.48 -7.62
C PHE A 454 -24.46 14.44 -8.06
N TYR A 455 -25.15 15.05 -7.12
CA TYR A 455 -26.35 15.83 -7.41
C TYR A 455 -26.36 17.12 -6.63
N LYS A 456 -26.68 18.22 -7.30
CA LYS A 456 -26.82 19.53 -6.65
C LYS A 456 -28.29 19.85 -6.41
N GLU A 457 -28.67 19.85 -5.14
CA GLU A 457 -30.06 20.05 -4.69
C GLU A 457 -30.44 21.53 -4.61
N ARG A 458 -29.46 22.38 -4.33
CA ARG A 458 -29.65 23.82 -4.17
C ARG A 458 -28.39 24.59 -4.55
N ALA A 459 -28.57 25.85 -4.93
CA ALA A 459 -27.48 26.77 -5.13
C ALA A 459 -26.83 27.16 -3.79
N ASN A 460 -25.50 27.24 -3.78
CA ASN A 460 -24.73 27.72 -2.65
C ASN A 460 -24.80 29.25 -2.57
N PRO A 461 -24.46 29.86 -1.41
CA PRO A 461 -24.52 31.32 -1.23
C PRO A 461 -23.79 32.15 -2.31
N ALA A 462 -22.65 31.68 -2.83
CA ALA A 462 -21.91 32.39 -3.87
C ALA A 462 -22.59 32.28 -5.26
N GLU A 463 -23.19 31.15 -5.59
CA GLU A 463 -23.99 30.98 -6.81
C GLU A 463 -25.26 31.83 -6.76
N LEU A 464 -25.91 31.92 -5.59
CA LEU A 464 -27.06 32.80 -5.37
C LEU A 464 -26.67 34.28 -5.56
N PHE A 465 -25.45 34.65 -5.15
CA PHE A 465 -24.92 35.99 -5.38
C PHE A 465 -24.76 36.28 -6.88
N LEU A 466 -24.13 35.36 -7.63
CA LEU A 466 -23.98 35.49 -9.08
C LEU A 466 -25.33 35.54 -9.78
N SER A 467 -26.27 34.68 -9.39
CA SER A 467 -27.65 34.65 -9.91
C SER A 467 -28.36 36.00 -9.71
N THR A 468 -28.21 36.59 -8.51
CA THR A 468 -28.77 37.91 -8.19
C THR A 468 -28.14 39.03 -9.03
N MET A 469 -26.87 38.88 -9.41
CA MET A 469 -26.12 39.87 -10.17
C MET A 469 -26.47 39.85 -11.66
N CYS A 470 -26.70 38.68 -12.27
CA CYS A 470 -27.14 38.57 -13.67
C CYS A 470 -28.67 38.68 -13.84
N GLY A 471 -29.44 38.35 -12.79
CA GLY A 471 -30.90 38.27 -12.85
C GLY A 471 -31.43 36.96 -13.44
N GLU A 472 -30.60 35.91 -13.45
CA GLU A 472 -30.94 34.56 -13.90
C GLU A 472 -30.62 33.57 -12.78
N GLU A 473 -31.47 32.56 -12.60
CA GLU A 473 -31.26 31.54 -11.57
C GLU A 473 -30.50 30.34 -12.13
N LEU A 474 -29.57 29.80 -11.33
CA LEU A 474 -28.95 28.52 -11.62
C LEU A 474 -30.02 27.42 -11.52
N GLN A 475 -30.27 26.72 -12.63
CA GLN A 475 -31.32 25.69 -12.71
C GLN A 475 -30.91 24.43 -11.96
N VAL A 476 -31.15 24.42 -10.65
CA VAL A 476 -30.99 23.27 -9.75
C VAL A 476 -32.35 22.69 -9.39
N HIS A 477 -32.38 21.41 -9.04
CA HIS A 477 -33.62 20.70 -8.71
C HIS A 477 -33.50 20.12 -7.31
N SER A 478 -34.58 20.18 -6.52
CA SER A 478 -34.55 19.72 -5.13
C SER A 478 -34.55 18.19 -5.02
N GLU A 479 -34.21 17.67 -3.84
CA GLU A 479 -34.32 16.23 -3.54
C GLU A 479 -35.74 15.69 -3.82
N ALA A 480 -36.79 16.48 -3.59
CA ALA A 480 -38.16 16.07 -3.86
C ALA A 480 -38.41 15.84 -5.37
N VAL A 481 -37.85 16.71 -6.23
CA VAL A 481 -37.91 16.56 -7.68
C VAL A 481 -37.14 15.31 -8.11
N LEU A 482 -35.91 15.12 -7.59
CA LEU A 482 -35.11 13.93 -7.87
C LEU A 482 -35.87 12.65 -7.48
N LYS A 483 -36.48 12.60 -6.29
CA LYS A 483 -37.27 11.44 -5.84
C LYS A 483 -38.39 11.10 -6.80
N GLY A 484 -39.09 12.09 -7.36
CA GLY A 484 -40.11 11.87 -8.39
C GLY A 484 -39.53 11.18 -9.64
N VAL A 485 -38.41 11.71 -10.17
CA VAL A 485 -37.72 11.14 -11.34
C VAL A 485 -37.20 9.72 -11.06
N LEU A 486 -36.68 9.46 -9.86
CA LEU A 486 -36.20 8.13 -9.46
C LEU A 486 -37.35 7.12 -9.36
N GLN A 487 -38.51 7.51 -8.82
CA GLN A 487 -39.70 6.66 -8.70
C GLN A 487 -40.22 6.24 -10.08
N GLU A 488 -40.27 7.15 -11.05
CA GLU A 488 -40.66 6.85 -12.44
C GLU A 488 -39.76 5.77 -13.10
N ARG A 489 -38.53 5.61 -12.61
CA ARG A 489 -37.54 4.65 -13.10
C ARG A 489 -37.31 3.47 -12.17
N ASN A 490 -38.16 3.28 -11.16
CA ASN A 490 -38.06 2.20 -10.18
C ASN A 490 -36.69 2.14 -9.48
N LEU A 491 -36.14 3.30 -9.14
CA LEU A 491 -34.91 3.42 -8.35
C LEU A 491 -35.22 3.82 -6.91
N ILE A 492 -34.45 3.26 -5.98
CA ILE A 492 -34.46 3.63 -4.56
C ILE A 492 -33.12 4.27 -4.18
N ILE A 493 -33.17 5.16 -3.18
CA ILE A 493 -31.98 5.73 -2.54
C ILE A 493 -31.54 4.75 -1.45
N LEU A 494 -30.39 4.10 -1.65
CA LEU A 494 -29.78 3.23 -0.64
C LEU A 494 -29.04 4.04 0.42
N SER A 495 -28.29 5.05 -0.01
CA SER A 495 -27.51 5.91 0.87
C SER A 495 -27.35 7.31 0.25
N LYS A 496 -27.22 8.30 1.12
CA LYS A 496 -27.05 9.72 0.80
C LYS A 496 -25.97 10.31 1.72
N ILE A 497 -25.02 11.02 1.13
CA ILE A 497 -24.08 11.89 1.84
C ILE A 497 -24.32 13.33 1.37
N SER A 498 -24.68 14.23 2.28
CA SER A 498 -24.92 15.65 1.95
C SER A 498 -23.75 16.54 2.35
N ASP A 499 -23.48 17.58 1.57
CA ASP A 499 -22.52 18.63 1.91
C ASP A 499 -23.23 19.94 2.35
N PRO A 500 -22.53 20.87 3.03
CA PRO A 500 -23.15 22.12 3.48
C PRO A 500 -23.44 23.12 2.35
N PHE A 501 -22.95 22.90 1.13
CA PHE A 501 -23.09 23.79 -0.03
C PHE A 501 -24.25 23.40 -0.95
N GLY A 502 -25.00 22.36 -0.60
CA GLY A 502 -26.18 21.93 -1.35
C GLY A 502 -25.91 20.83 -2.37
N GLY A 503 -24.72 20.24 -2.39
CA GLY A 503 -24.44 19.00 -3.09
C GLY A 503 -24.79 17.79 -2.24
N SER A 504 -25.05 16.67 -2.91
CA SER A 504 -25.29 15.37 -2.29
C SER A 504 -24.82 14.24 -3.20
N LEU A 505 -24.29 13.20 -2.57
CA LEU A 505 -23.83 11.98 -3.22
C LEU A 505 -24.81 10.87 -2.90
N TYR A 506 -25.45 10.35 -3.94
CA TYR A 506 -26.47 9.33 -3.86
C TYR A 506 -25.94 8.00 -4.33
N LEU A 507 -26.14 6.96 -3.51
CA LEU A 507 -26.04 5.57 -3.93
C LEU A 507 -27.45 5.06 -4.24
N LEU A 508 -27.69 4.72 -5.49
CA LEU A 508 -29.00 4.31 -6.00
C LEU A 508 -28.94 2.87 -6.53
N ARG A 509 -30.08 2.18 -6.48
CA ARG A 509 -30.23 0.82 -7.01
C ARG A 509 -31.70 0.53 -7.31
N SER A 510 -31.98 -0.43 -8.19
CA SER A 510 -33.33 -0.97 -8.35
C SER A 510 -33.70 -1.86 -7.15
N PRO A 511 -34.94 -1.83 -6.64
CA PRO A 511 -35.33 -2.65 -5.51
C PRO A 511 -35.15 -4.15 -5.83
N SER A 512 -34.63 -4.90 -4.85
CA SER A 512 -34.52 -6.35 -4.96
C SER A 512 -35.84 -6.99 -4.55
N ASN A 513 -36.56 -7.54 -5.53
CA ASN A 513 -37.82 -8.23 -5.29
C ASN A 513 -37.54 -9.74 -5.19
N ALA A 514 -37.19 -10.20 -3.99
CA ALA A 514 -37.10 -11.64 -3.69
C ALA A 514 -38.51 -12.20 -3.50
N SER A 515 -38.84 -13.28 -4.21
CA SER A 515 -40.19 -13.87 -4.21
C SER A 515 -40.39 -14.72 -2.95
N HIS A 516 -39.35 -15.45 -2.54
CA HIS A 516 -39.35 -16.29 -1.34
C HIS A 516 -38.26 -15.83 -0.38
N GLN A 517 -38.66 -15.47 0.84
CA GLN A 517 -37.77 -14.98 1.88
C GLN A 517 -37.90 -15.85 3.14
N THR A 518 -36.78 -16.17 3.75
CA THR A 518 -36.73 -16.90 5.02
C THR A 518 -36.06 -16.05 6.08
N ILE A 519 -36.61 -16.03 7.29
CA ILE A 519 -36.07 -15.31 8.44
C ILE A 519 -35.52 -16.34 9.43
N ILE A 520 -34.27 -16.15 9.86
CA ILE A 520 -33.61 -16.98 10.87
C ILE A 520 -33.17 -16.06 12.00
N HIS A 521 -33.72 -16.29 13.19
CA HIS A 521 -33.29 -15.60 14.41
C HIS A 521 -31.96 -16.19 14.89
N VAL A 522 -30.98 -15.33 15.19
CA VAL A 522 -29.61 -15.70 15.57
C VAL A 522 -29.27 -15.33 17.01
N THR A 523 -30.27 -15.33 17.89
CA THR A 523 -30.18 -14.92 19.30
C THR A 523 -29.89 -16.10 20.24
N GLU A 524 -30.16 -17.34 19.80
CA GLU A 524 -30.04 -18.54 20.63
C GLU A 524 -28.54 -18.88 20.91
N PRO A 525 -28.13 -19.05 22.18
CA PRO A 525 -26.73 -19.32 22.56
C PRO A 525 -26.28 -20.76 22.27
N ASP A 526 -27.21 -21.65 21.93
CA ASP A 526 -26.94 -23.04 21.56
C ASP A 526 -26.45 -23.20 20.11
N TYR A 527 -26.41 -22.09 19.35
CA TYR A 527 -26.00 -22.03 17.95
C TYR A 527 -26.80 -22.93 17.00
N VAL A 528 -28.00 -23.38 17.37
CA VAL A 528 -28.85 -24.23 16.51
C VAL A 528 -29.21 -23.51 15.20
N TRP A 529 -29.29 -22.18 15.24
CA TRP A 529 -29.48 -21.35 14.06
C TRP A 529 -28.40 -21.56 12.99
N VAL A 530 -27.17 -21.97 13.34
CA VAL A 530 -26.09 -22.24 12.38
C VAL A 530 -26.48 -23.38 11.42
N ASP A 531 -27.07 -24.46 11.94
CA ASP A 531 -27.50 -25.58 11.10
C ASP A 531 -28.75 -25.24 10.30
N LYS A 532 -29.64 -24.37 10.82
CA LYS A 532 -30.75 -23.79 10.06
C LYS A 532 -30.22 -23.00 8.84
N VAL A 533 -29.20 -22.15 9.03
CA VAL A 533 -28.55 -21.39 7.94
C VAL A 533 -27.91 -22.32 6.92
N LYS A 534 -27.10 -23.30 7.36
CA LYS A 534 -26.47 -24.27 6.45
C LYS A 534 -27.49 -24.99 5.59
N LYS A 535 -28.60 -25.42 6.19
CA LYS A 535 -29.67 -26.12 5.50
C LYS A 535 -30.34 -25.23 4.44
N GLU A 536 -30.72 -24.01 4.79
CA GLU A 536 -31.32 -23.07 3.83
C GLU A 536 -30.38 -22.75 2.66
N VAL A 537 -29.10 -22.49 2.94
CA VAL A 537 -28.10 -22.19 1.91
C VAL A 537 -27.84 -23.41 0.99
N PHE A 538 -27.83 -24.63 1.55
CA PHE A 538 -27.64 -25.85 0.78
C PHE A 538 -28.85 -26.19 -0.10
N GLU A 539 -30.06 -26.10 0.48
CA GLU A 539 -31.30 -26.46 -0.21
C GLU A 539 -31.74 -25.40 -1.22
N LYS A 540 -31.24 -24.15 -1.11
CA LYS A 540 -31.55 -23.01 -2.00
C LYS A 540 -33.06 -22.81 -2.21
N LYS A 541 -33.84 -23.07 -1.17
CA LYS A 541 -35.31 -22.96 -1.20
C LYS A 541 -35.80 -21.51 -1.22
N SER A 542 -34.98 -20.60 -0.72
CA SER A 542 -35.30 -19.19 -0.55
C SER A 542 -34.43 -18.34 -1.48
N ASP A 543 -35.02 -17.30 -2.08
CA ASP A 543 -34.29 -16.32 -2.88
C ASP A 543 -33.44 -15.39 -1.98
N SER A 544 -33.92 -15.15 -0.74
CA SER A 544 -33.24 -14.37 0.29
C SER A 544 -33.36 -15.02 1.66
N VAL A 545 -32.29 -14.94 2.45
CA VAL A 545 -32.25 -15.39 3.85
C VAL A 545 -31.85 -14.20 4.72
N TRP A 546 -32.73 -13.81 5.65
CA TRP A 546 -32.51 -12.73 6.60
C TRP A 546 -32.08 -13.30 7.95
N LEU A 547 -30.88 -12.94 8.39
CA LEU A 547 -30.41 -13.25 9.74
C LEU A 547 -30.77 -12.09 10.66
N VAL A 548 -31.52 -12.37 11.72
CA VAL A 548 -32.04 -11.34 12.62
C VAL A 548 -31.54 -11.58 14.03
N SER A 549 -30.80 -10.62 14.56
CA SER A 549 -30.48 -10.52 15.98
C SER A 549 -31.34 -9.41 16.58
N GLN A 550 -32.14 -9.74 17.58
CA GLN A 550 -32.88 -8.78 18.39
C GLN A 550 -32.51 -9.08 19.84
N ASP A 551 -32.00 -8.07 20.53
CA ASP A 551 -31.90 -8.14 21.99
C ASP A 551 -33.32 -7.92 22.53
N ASP A 552 -33.79 -8.83 23.40
CA ASP A 552 -35.10 -8.73 24.06
C ASP A 552 -35.22 -7.51 24.98
#